data_AF-A0A961G5Y6-F1
#
_entry.id   AF-A0A961G5Y6-F1
#
_cell.length_a   1.000
_cell.length_b   1.000
_cell.length_c   1.000
_cell.angle_alpha   90.00
_cell.angle_beta   90.00
_cell.angle_gamma   90.00
#
_symmetry.space_group_name_H-M   'P 1'
#
loop_
_entity.id
_entity.type
_entity.pdbx_description
1 polymer ?
#
loop_
_entity_poly.entity_id
_entity_poly.type
_entity_poly.pdbx_seq_one_letter_code
_entity_poly.pdbx_strand_id
1 'polypeptide(L)'
;MKTFPPIAFAHGLLATGLLFNLPAQAQSPAGGTPIDIAARRESVVNLERHIEQRELRMDQLIQDIKTLDQRVESKVEEIVGMLGASKDSEESKVRIARLKADVIVGLKKTIDYYKKNEDAVREQLKKPNPNVPRETLEKDYQIFRNRIEKRVGQITQLASTFTDPKELEKYEVVSTSYWNGWSRDNIAIAEDWKQNRRESRHTEAGKTAVIQGLQESIDYQTKRIDYLKEKLKGTNLTELERELYQSEIAQNESIIEQRKVQIEEFASSAPPETESLDRNTAHNMELLIRDSRADLREDFFSIFRKYAELNRARAELKGLTDNLAARKAWLADYDAKNPK
;
A
#
# COMPACT_ATOMS: atom_id res chain seq x y z
N MET A 1 -24.61 -4.47 36.14
CA MET A 1 -25.32 -4.98 34.95
C MET A 1 -24.28 -5.30 33.88
N LYS A 2 -24.17 -6.59 33.56
CA LYS A 2 -23.76 -7.23 32.30
C LYS A 2 -22.42 -6.81 31.67
N THR A 3 -21.39 -7.51 32.15
CA THR A 3 -20.21 -7.93 31.40
C THR A 3 -20.62 -8.78 30.18
N PHE A 4 -20.04 -8.48 29.01
CA PHE A 4 -20.17 -9.30 27.81
C PHE A 4 -19.04 -10.34 27.74
N PRO A 5 -19.32 -11.60 27.37
CA PRO A 5 -18.32 -12.66 27.27
C PRO A 5 -17.59 -12.65 25.91
N PRO A 6 -16.40 -13.28 25.80
CA PRO A 6 -15.74 -13.49 24.52
C PRO A 6 -16.43 -14.61 23.73
N ILE A 7 -16.68 -14.36 22.44
CA ILE A 7 -17.24 -15.33 21.50
C ILE A 7 -16.13 -16.28 21.06
N ALA A 8 -16.21 -17.52 21.53
CA ALA A 8 -15.47 -18.64 21.01
C ALA A 8 -16.14 -19.14 19.72
N PHE A 9 -15.39 -19.21 18.61
CA PHE A 9 -15.79 -19.98 17.45
C PHE A 9 -15.14 -21.37 17.53
N ALA A 10 -15.96 -22.36 17.84
CA ALA A 10 -15.62 -23.78 17.82
C ALA A 10 -16.57 -24.50 16.87
N HIS A 11 -16.13 -24.76 15.64
CA HIS A 11 -16.60 -25.79 14.71
C HIS A 11 -15.33 -26.24 13.97
N GLY A 12 -14.98 -27.49 13.73
CA GLY A 12 -15.60 -28.78 13.95
C GLY A 12 -14.68 -29.77 13.23
N LEU A 13 -14.18 -30.74 13.98
CA LEU A 13 -13.31 -31.82 13.52
C LEU A 13 -14.00 -32.66 12.42
N LEU A 14 -13.28 -32.99 11.35
CA LEU A 14 -13.33 -34.33 10.76
C LEU A 14 -11.99 -34.65 10.07
N ALA A 15 -11.37 -35.70 10.60
CA ALA A 15 -10.09 -36.26 10.23
C ALA A 15 -10.14 -36.93 8.86
N THR A 16 -9.03 -36.90 8.12
CA THR A 16 -8.23 -38.08 7.74
C THR A 16 -7.14 -37.66 6.76
N GLY A 17 -5.90 -37.70 7.22
CA GLY A 17 -4.72 -37.46 6.42
C GLY A 17 -3.53 -37.95 7.22
N LEU A 18 -3.29 -39.26 7.17
CA LEU A 18 -2.23 -39.98 7.85
C LEU A 18 -0.88 -39.26 7.71
N LEU A 19 -0.47 -38.56 8.77
CA LEU A 19 0.93 -38.24 9.02
C LEU A 19 1.56 -39.48 9.63
N PHE A 20 2.23 -40.28 8.80
CA PHE A 20 3.20 -41.25 9.29
C PHE A 20 4.34 -40.48 9.95
N ASN A 21 4.26 -40.41 11.28
CA ASN A 21 5.38 -40.05 12.14
C ASN A 21 6.30 -41.29 12.19
N LEU A 22 7.27 -41.36 11.28
CA LEU A 22 8.32 -42.37 11.34
C LEU A 22 9.27 -42.00 12.48
N PRO A 23 9.52 -42.89 13.45
CA PRO A 23 10.61 -42.69 14.40
C PRO A 23 11.92 -42.60 13.61
N ALA A 24 12.80 -41.67 14.02
CA ALA A 24 14.19 -41.67 13.62
C ALA A 24 14.86 -42.94 14.13
N GLN A 25 14.64 -44.05 13.44
CA GLN A 25 15.51 -45.22 13.52
C GLN A 25 16.82 -44.83 12.85
N ALA A 26 17.89 -44.82 13.63
CA ALA A 26 19.25 -44.90 13.14
C ALA A 26 19.39 -46.20 12.31
N GLN A 27 19.08 -46.12 11.02
CA GLN A 27 19.44 -47.14 10.06
C GLN A 27 20.92 -46.95 9.73
N SER A 28 21.77 -47.74 10.38
CA SER A 28 23.07 -48.09 9.82
C SER A 28 22.83 -48.70 8.43
N PRO A 29 23.38 -48.17 7.33
CA PRO A 29 23.23 -48.82 6.04
C PRO A 29 24.13 -50.06 5.98
N ALA A 30 23.50 -51.22 6.18
CA ALA A 30 24.00 -52.49 5.71
C ALA A 30 23.74 -52.59 4.19
N GLY A 31 24.78 -52.94 3.42
CA GLY A 31 24.68 -53.41 2.03
C GLY A 31 24.46 -52.31 0.98
N GLY A 32 25.55 -51.88 0.32
CA GLY A 32 25.51 -50.91 -0.77
C GLY A 32 24.77 -51.44 -2.01
N THR A 33 23.57 -50.93 -2.25
CA THR A 33 23.02 -50.87 -3.61
C THR A 33 23.99 -50.08 -4.49
N PRO A 34 24.37 -50.57 -5.68
CA PRO A 34 25.23 -49.82 -6.60
C PRO A 34 24.64 -48.44 -6.86
N ILE A 35 25.42 -47.39 -6.59
CA ILE A 35 25.00 -46.03 -6.87
C ILE A 35 24.95 -45.87 -8.39
N ASP A 36 23.76 -45.69 -8.95
CA ASP A 36 23.60 -45.37 -10.37
C ASP A 36 24.02 -43.92 -10.64
N ILE A 37 25.28 -43.77 -11.04
CA ILE A 37 25.89 -42.48 -11.38
C ILE A 37 25.26 -41.86 -12.63
N ALA A 38 24.79 -42.67 -13.58
CA ALA A 38 24.13 -42.16 -14.78
C ALA A 38 22.80 -41.50 -14.41
N ALA A 39 21.96 -42.17 -13.62
CA ALA A 39 20.71 -41.61 -13.12
C ALA A 39 20.92 -40.34 -12.26
N ARG A 40 21.98 -40.31 -11.43
CA ARG A 40 22.34 -39.11 -10.65
C ARG A 40 22.71 -37.93 -11.53
N ARG A 41 23.52 -38.14 -12.58
CA ARG A 41 23.89 -37.09 -13.56
C ARG A 41 22.66 -36.59 -14.32
N GLU A 42 21.80 -37.49 -14.78
CA GLU A 42 20.53 -37.13 -15.44
C GLU A 42 19.61 -36.34 -14.51
N SER A 43 19.58 -36.66 -13.22
CA SER A 43 18.79 -35.93 -12.23
C SER A 43 19.20 -34.46 -12.08
N VAL A 44 20.47 -34.12 -12.34
CA VAL A 44 20.96 -32.73 -12.33
C VAL A 44 20.42 -31.98 -13.53
N VAL A 45 20.52 -32.56 -14.73
CA VAL A 45 20.00 -31.97 -15.98
C VAL A 45 18.48 -31.75 -15.89
N ASN A 46 17.76 -32.74 -15.36
CA ASN A 46 16.32 -32.61 -15.14
C ASN A 46 15.97 -31.50 -14.14
N LEU A 47 16.77 -31.33 -13.10
CA LEU A 47 16.57 -30.28 -12.09
C LEU A 47 16.90 -28.89 -12.65
N GLU A 48 17.94 -28.75 -13.46
CA GLU A 48 18.26 -27.51 -14.19
C GLU A 48 17.09 -27.08 -15.08
N ARG A 49 16.58 -28.00 -15.89
CA ARG A 49 15.40 -27.74 -16.74
C ARG A 49 14.17 -27.35 -15.91
N HIS A 50 13.97 -27.96 -14.75
CA HIS A 50 12.86 -27.59 -13.87
C HIS A 50 13.02 -26.20 -13.27
N ILE A 51 14.24 -25.82 -12.90
CA ILE A 51 14.58 -24.47 -12.40
C ILE A 51 14.29 -23.43 -13.49
N GLU A 52 14.77 -23.64 -14.73
CA GLU A 52 14.51 -22.73 -15.86
C GLU A 52 13.01 -22.52 -16.10
N GLN A 53 12.21 -23.59 -16.06
CA GLN A 53 10.75 -23.51 -16.21
C GLN A 53 10.10 -22.69 -15.10
N ARG A 54 10.61 -22.79 -13.86
CA ARG A 54 10.10 -22.06 -12.70
C ARG A 54 10.49 -20.58 -12.77
N GLU A 55 11.69 -20.27 -13.24
CA GLU A 55 12.15 -18.90 -13.51
C GLU A 55 11.25 -18.23 -14.55
N LEU A 56 10.96 -18.90 -15.67
CA LEU A 56 10.05 -18.37 -16.70
C LEU A 56 8.67 -18.03 -16.12
N ARG A 57 8.10 -18.93 -15.30
CA ARG A 57 6.81 -18.69 -14.64
C ARG A 57 6.88 -17.53 -13.65
N MET A 58 7.99 -17.39 -12.95
CA MET A 58 8.22 -16.27 -12.02
C MET A 58 8.25 -14.94 -12.78
N ASP A 59 8.89 -14.88 -13.94
CA ASP A 59 8.92 -13.69 -14.79
C ASP A 59 7.51 -13.33 -15.29
N GLN A 60 6.70 -14.31 -15.67
CA GLN A 60 5.29 -14.09 -16.03
C GLN A 60 4.51 -13.46 -14.86
N LEU A 61 4.68 -13.98 -13.64
CA LEU A 61 4.03 -13.40 -12.45
C LEU A 61 4.48 -11.95 -12.20
N ILE A 62 5.77 -11.65 -12.41
CA ILE A 62 6.29 -10.28 -12.28
C ILE A 62 5.64 -9.36 -13.32
N GLN A 63 5.50 -9.79 -14.57
CA GLN A 63 4.87 -8.99 -15.62
C GLN A 63 3.37 -8.78 -15.36
N ASP A 64 2.67 -9.80 -14.89
CA ASP A 64 1.27 -9.68 -14.48
C ASP A 64 1.09 -8.64 -13.36
N ILE A 65 1.96 -8.69 -12.34
CA ILE A 65 1.94 -7.72 -11.24
C ILE A 65 2.19 -6.31 -11.76
N LYS A 66 3.20 -6.11 -12.61
CA LYS A 66 3.51 -4.80 -13.21
C LYS A 66 2.35 -4.25 -14.04
N THR A 67 1.71 -5.11 -14.83
CA THR A 67 0.58 -4.71 -15.68
C THR A 67 -0.62 -4.28 -14.83
N LEU A 68 -0.94 -5.04 -13.78
CA LEU A 68 -2.01 -4.70 -12.85
C LEU A 68 -1.69 -3.40 -12.09
N ASP A 69 -0.46 -3.27 -11.60
CA ASP A 69 0.00 -2.07 -10.89
C ASP A 69 -0.10 -0.83 -11.79
N GLN A 70 0.39 -0.89 -13.03
CA GLN A 70 0.25 0.22 -13.98
C GLN A 70 -1.22 0.59 -14.21
N ARG A 71 -2.11 -0.40 -14.40
CA ARG A 71 -3.54 -0.16 -14.59
C ARG A 71 -4.18 0.52 -13.37
N VAL A 72 -3.84 0.07 -12.15
CA VAL A 72 -4.29 0.68 -10.90
C VAL A 72 -3.77 2.10 -10.79
N GLU A 73 -2.47 2.32 -11.02
CA GLU A 73 -1.87 3.66 -10.93
C GLU A 73 -2.50 4.65 -11.90
N SER A 74 -2.67 4.28 -13.18
CA SER A 74 -3.26 5.16 -14.18
C SER A 74 -4.70 5.53 -13.84
N LYS A 75 -5.53 4.57 -13.42
CA LYS A 75 -6.92 4.83 -13.01
C LYS A 75 -6.98 5.71 -11.75
N VAL A 76 -6.09 5.51 -10.78
CA VAL A 76 -6.03 6.37 -9.58
C VAL A 76 -5.61 7.79 -9.95
N GLU A 77 -4.61 7.95 -10.82
CA GLU A 77 -4.16 9.26 -11.32
C GLU A 77 -5.28 9.99 -12.07
N GLU A 78 -6.03 9.29 -12.92
CA GLU A 78 -7.17 9.84 -13.63
C GLU A 78 -8.26 10.35 -12.67
N ILE A 79 -8.64 9.56 -11.65
CA ILE A 79 -9.62 9.96 -10.64
C ILE A 79 -9.13 11.18 -9.85
N VAL A 80 -7.87 11.17 -9.40
CA VAL A 80 -7.29 12.29 -8.64
C VAL A 80 -7.21 13.54 -9.51
N GLY A 81 -6.85 13.41 -10.80
CA GLY A 81 -6.79 14.51 -11.76
C GLY A 81 -8.17 15.11 -12.03
N MET A 82 -9.17 14.28 -12.35
CA MET A 82 -10.55 14.73 -12.60
C MET A 82 -11.12 15.47 -11.39
N LEU A 83 -10.99 14.89 -10.20
CA LEU A 83 -11.48 15.53 -8.99
C LEU A 83 -10.67 16.78 -8.64
N GLY A 84 -9.36 16.76 -8.82
CA GLY A 84 -8.47 17.89 -8.57
C GLY A 84 -8.80 19.11 -9.44
N ALA A 85 -9.24 18.89 -10.68
CA ALA A 85 -9.66 19.94 -11.60
C ALA A 85 -11.08 20.48 -11.33
N SER A 86 -11.85 19.83 -10.46
CA SER A 86 -13.28 20.09 -10.28
C SER A 86 -13.62 20.71 -8.92
N LYS A 87 -14.60 21.60 -8.88
CA LYS A 87 -15.24 22.11 -7.66
C LYS A 87 -16.76 22.04 -7.77
N ASP A 88 -17.43 22.20 -6.63
CA ASP A 88 -18.89 22.26 -6.60
C ASP A 88 -19.43 23.55 -7.24
N SER A 89 -20.66 23.47 -7.73
CA SER A 89 -21.52 24.61 -8.09
C SER A 89 -22.63 24.77 -7.06
N GLU A 90 -23.42 25.85 -7.16
CA GLU A 90 -24.67 26.00 -6.41
C GLU A 90 -25.61 24.79 -6.60
N GLU A 91 -25.61 24.18 -7.80
CA GLU A 91 -26.48 23.05 -8.12
C GLU A 91 -25.96 21.71 -7.57
N SER A 92 -24.65 21.46 -7.67
CA SER A 92 -24.02 20.23 -7.16
C SER A 92 -23.84 20.26 -5.64
N LYS A 93 -23.85 21.46 -5.04
CA LYS A 93 -23.75 21.74 -3.61
C LYS A 93 -22.43 21.29 -2.99
N VAL A 94 -22.32 20.04 -2.59
CA VAL A 94 -21.14 19.51 -1.86
C VAL A 94 -20.76 18.12 -2.37
N ARG A 95 -21.21 17.79 -3.58
CA ARG A 95 -21.04 16.45 -4.13
C ARG A 95 -19.57 16.21 -4.46
N ILE A 96 -18.92 17.16 -5.11
CA ILE A 96 -17.51 17.05 -5.47
C ILE A 96 -16.63 17.04 -4.21
N ALA A 97 -16.90 17.90 -3.25
CA ALA A 97 -16.19 17.91 -1.97
C ALA A 97 -16.31 16.56 -1.23
N ARG A 98 -17.49 15.93 -1.25
CA ARG A 98 -17.68 14.59 -0.67
C ARG A 98 -16.93 13.51 -1.45
N LEU A 99 -16.94 13.54 -2.77
CA LEU A 99 -16.17 12.61 -3.60
C LEU A 99 -14.68 12.71 -3.32
N LYS A 100 -14.13 13.93 -3.18
CA LYS A 100 -12.74 14.15 -2.78
C LYS A 100 -12.43 13.49 -1.43
N ALA A 101 -13.28 13.71 -0.43
CA ALA A 101 -13.12 13.10 0.89
C ALA A 101 -13.17 11.55 0.83
N ASP A 102 -14.11 10.99 0.07
CA ASP A 102 -14.24 9.54 -0.10
C ASP A 102 -13.02 8.91 -0.80
N VAL A 103 -12.48 9.60 -1.81
CA VAL A 103 -11.25 9.18 -2.50
C VAL A 103 -10.05 9.25 -1.56
N ILE A 104 -9.90 10.32 -0.76
CA ILE A 104 -8.85 10.42 0.28
C ILE A 104 -8.93 9.25 1.25
N VAL A 105 -10.13 8.88 1.73
CA VAL A 105 -10.33 7.71 2.60
C VAL A 105 -9.93 6.41 1.89
N GLY A 106 -10.24 6.27 0.60
CA GLY A 106 -9.81 5.15 -0.23
C GLY A 106 -8.28 5.05 -0.33
N LEU A 107 -7.61 6.17 -0.64
CA LEU A 107 -6.15 6.25 -0.71
C LEU A 107 -5.51 5.90 0.63
N LYS A 108 -6.04 6.40 1.76
CA LYS A 108 -5.57 6.03 3.11
C LYS A 108 -5.64 4.52 3.34
N LYS A 109 -6.73 3.87 2.95
CA LYS A 109 -6.83 2.41 3.05
C LYS A 109 -5.77 1.70 2.21
N THR A 110 -5.45 2.19 1.01
CA THR A 110 -4.37 1.58 0.20
C THR A 110 -3.00 1.74 0.87
N ILE A 111 -2.74 2.88 1.54
CA ILE A 111 -1.52 3.08 2.35
C ILE A 111 -1.43 2.01 3.44
N ASP A 112 -2.52 1.74 4.16
CA ASP A 112 -2.53 0.73 5.24
C ASP A 112 -2.19 -0.67 4.69
N TYR A 113 -2.70 -1.02 3.50
CA TYR A 113 -2.35 -2.28 2.84
C TYR A 113 -0.87 -2.34 2.43
N TYR A 114 -0.32 -1.28 1.86
CA TYR A 114 1.10 -1.25 1.52
C TYR A 114 1.98 -1.32 2.77
N LYS A 115 1.67 -0.56 3.83
CA LYS A 115 2.40 -0.60 5.11
C LYS A 115 2.44 -2.00 5.71
N LYS A 116 1.31 -2.71 5.70
CA LYS A 116 1.26 -4.10 6.18
C LYS A 116 2.21 -5.03 5.43
N ASN A 117 2.36 -4.85 4.11
CA ASN A 117 3.26 -5.67 3.30
C ASN A 117 4.72 -5.22 3.44
N GLU A 118 4.96 -3.92 3.54
CA GLU A 118 6.27 -3.34 3.88
C GLU A 118 6.80 -3.92 5.21
N ASP A 119 5.96 -3.94 6.26
CA ASP A 119 6.30 -4.52 7.55
C ASP A 119 6.63 -6.01 7.43
N ALA A 120 5.88 -6.76 6.62
CA ALA A 120 6.12 -8.19 6.40
C ALA A 120 7.46 -8.44 5.67
N VAL A 121 7.82 -7.61 4.69
CA VAL A 121 9.12 -7.66 4.01
C VAL A 121 10.24 -7.30 4.98
N ARG A 122 10.06 -6.28 5.82
CA ARG A 122 11.02 -5.89 6.85
C ARG A 122 11.30 -7.02 7.85
N GLU A 123 10.27 -7.73 8.31
CA GLU A 123 10.47 -8.88 9.20
C GLU A 123 11.22 -10.04 8.51
N GLN A 124 11.17 -10.15 7.18
CA GLN A 124 12.01 -11.11 6.44
C GLN A 124 13.46 -10.64 6.33
N LEU A 125 13.70 -9.34 6.10
CA LEU A 125 15.06 -8.77 6.03
C LEU A 125 15.85 -8.93 7.33
N LYS A 126 15.17 -9.01 8.48
CA LYS A 126 15.81 -9.29 9.78
C LYS A 126 16.33 -10.73 9.92
N LYS A 127 15.83 -11.67 9.12
CA LYS A 127 16.24 -13.08 9.23
C LYS A 127 17.66 -13.25 8.68
N PRO A 128 18.55 -14.01 9.35
CA PRO A 128 19.90 -14.26 8.84
C PRO A 128 19.93 -14.97 7.48
N ASN A 129 18.97 -15.87 7.24
CA ASN A 129 18.83 -16.61 5.98
C ASN A 129 17.38 -16.53 5.49
N PRO A 130 17.00 -15.45 4.80
CA PRO A 130 15.64 -15.29 4.29
C PRO A 130 15.37 -16.28 3.14
N ASN A 131 14.10 -16.68 3.00
CA ASN A 131 13.65 -17.57 1.92
C ASN A 131 13.71 -16.91 0.53
N VAL A 132 13.77 -15.59 0.50
CA VAL A 132 13.91 -14.76 -0.71
C VAL A 132 15.25 -14.03 -0.60
N PRO A 133 16.02 -13.90 -1.71
CA PRO A 133 17.28 -13.16 -1.68
C PRO A 133 17.11 -11.75 -1.10
N ARG A 134 18.06 -11.34 -0.23
CA ARG A 134 17.99 -10.07 0.50
C ARG A 134 17.85 -8.86 -0.43
N GLU A 135 18.59 -8.85 -1.53
CA GLU A 135 18.51 -7.79 -2.56
C GLU A 135 17.10 -7.66 -3.15
N THR A 136 16.41 -8.80 -3.35
CA THR A 136 15.03 -8.81 -3.85
C THR A 136 14.06 -8.26 -2.82
N LEU A 137 14.22 -8.64 -1.55
CA LEU A 137 13.42 -8.09 -0.46
C LEU A 137 13.63 -6.58 -0.29
N GLU A 138 14.86 -6.08 -0.43
CA GLU A 138 15.13 -4.63 -0.39
C GLU A 138 14.44 -3.90 -1.54
N LYS A 139 14.47 -4.45 -2.76
CA LYS A 139 13.72 -3.88 -3.90
C LYS A 139 12.22 -3.84 -3.64
N ASP A 140 11.66 -4.93 -3.14
CA ASP A 140 10.22 -5.00 -2.79
C ASP A 140 9.86 -3.99 -1.69
N TYR A 141 10.73 -3.84 -0.68
CA TYR A 141 10.58 -2.85 0.39
C TYR A 141 10.47 -1.43 -0.16
N GLN A 142 11.40 -1.05 -1.04
CA GLN A 142 11.41 0.27 -1.68
C GLN A 142 10.19 0.49 -2.59
N ILE A 143 9.71 -0.55 -3.30
CA ILE A 143 8.48 -0.45 -4.11
C ILE A 143 7.28 -0.08 -3.23
N PHE A 144 7.08 -0.77 -2.10
CA PHE A 144 5.97 -0.46 -1.20
C PHE A 144 6.06 0.94 -0.61
N ARG A 145 7.25 1.37 -0.20
CA ARG A 145 7.48 2.74 0.27
C ARG A 145 7.16 3.80 -0.77
N ASN A 146 7.67 3.63 -2.00
CA ASN A 146 7.39 4.57 -3.09
C ASN A 146 5.88 4.67 -3.38
N ARG A 147 5.15 3.56 -3.26
CA ARG A 147 3.68 3.56 -3.39
C ARG A 147 3.00 4.28 -2.22
N ILE A 148 3.47 4.11 -0.99
CA ILE A 148 2.96 4.86 0.17
C ILE A 148 3.16 6.36 -0.03
N GLU A 149 4.36 6.79 -0.40
CA GLU A 149 4.67 8.21 -0.64
C GLU A 149 3.82 8.79 -1.77
N LYS A 150 3.66 8.05 -2.88
CA LYS A 150 2.80 8.47 -3.99
C LYS A 150 1.35 8.68 -3.54
N ARG A 151 0.81 7.78 -2.70
CA ARG A 151 -0.56 7.92 -2.16
C ARG A 151 -0.68 9.11 -1.21
N VAL A 152 0.34 9.38 -0.38
CA VAL A 152 0.37 10.58 0.46
C VAL A 152 0.35 11.84 -0.40
N GLY A 153 1.18 11.90 -1.45
CA GLY A 153 1.18 13.02 -2.41
C GLY A 153 -0.16 13.22 -3.12
N GLN A 154 -0.83 12.14 -3.51
CA GLN A 154 -2.18 12.22 -4.10
C GLN A 154 -3.23 12.73 -3.10
N ILE A 155 -3.11 12.38 -1.82
CA ILE A 155 -3.98 12.89 -0.75
C ILE A 155 -3.77 14.39 -0.54
N THR A 156 -2.51 14.85 -0.44
CA THR A 156 -2.21 16.28 -0.24
C THR A 156 -2.61 17.10 -1.46
N GLN A 157 -2.35 16.60 -2.67
CA GLN A 157 -2.80 17.21 -3.92
C GLN A 157 -4.32 17.36 -3.96
N LEU A 158 -5.08 16.32 -3.60
CA LEU A 158 -6.52 16.42 -3.65
C LEU A 158 -7.06 17.36 -2.57
N ALA A 159 -6.47 17.35 -1.39
CA ALA A 159 -6.90 18.20 -0.30
C ALA A 159 -6.55 19.68 -0.52
N SER A 160 -5.53 20.01 -1.31
CA SER A 160 -5.22 21.41 -1.63
C SER A 160 -6.24 22.01 -2.60
N THR A 161 -6.99 21.16 -3.31
CA THR A 161 -8.05 21.56 -4.26
C THR A 161 -9.41 21.81 -3.60
N PHE A 162 -9.52 21.74 -2.27
CA PHE A 162 -10.73 22.18 -1.56
C PHE A 162 -10.87 23.71 -1.64
N THR A 163 -12.10 24.19 -1.84
CA THR A 163 -12.41 25.62 -2.02
C THR A 163 -12.22 26.39 -0.72
N ASP A 164 -11.44 27.47 -0.75
CA ASP A 164 -11.25 28.31 0.43
C ASP A 164 -12.51 29.13 0.76
N PRO A 165 -12.81 29.32 2.07
CA PRO A 165 -13.88 30.21 2.50
C PRO A 165 -13.69 31.64 1.94
N LYS A 166 -14.74 32.17 1.32
CA LYS A 166 -14.82 33.57 0.91
C LYS A 166 -15.60 34.40 1.92
N GLU A 167 -15.24 35.67 2.09
CA GLU A 167 -16.09 36.62 2.79
C GLU A 167 -17.16 37.13 1.81
N LEU A 168 -18.41 36.70 2.01
CA LEU A 168 -19.55 37.08 1.18
C LEU A 168 -20.59 37.79 2.02
N GLU A 169 -21.31 38.74 1.41
CA GLU A 169 -22.45 39.37 2.05
C GLU A 169 -23.56 38.35 2.28
N LYS A 170 -24.09 38.34 3.51
CA LYS A 170 -25.10 37.34 3.91
C LYS A 170 -26.46 37.61 3.28
N TYR A 171 -26.82 38.89 3.14
CA TYR A 171 -28.15 39.30 2.69
C TYR A 171 -28.04 40.05 1.38
N GLU A 172 -28.94 39.73 0.45
CA GLU A 172 -29.10 40.43 -0.82
C GLU A 172 -30.53 40.98 -0.91
N VAL A 173 -30.68 42.10 -1.62
CA VAL A 173 -32.00 42.67 -1.93
C VAL A 173 -32.56 41.91 -3.12
N VAL A 174 -33.65 41.17 -2.92
CA VAL A 174 -34.27 40.33 -3.98
C VAL A 174 -35.37 41.08 -4.71
N SER A 175 -36.05 41.98 -4.01
CA SER A 175 -37.01 42.90 -4.62
C SER A 175 -37.21 44.11 -3.72
N THR A 176 -37.57 45.24 -4.32
CA THR A 176 -37.95 46.44 -3.58
C THR A 176 -39.43 46.67 -3.78
N SER A 177 -40.20 46.72 -2.68
CA SER A 177 -41.62 47.04 -2.70
C SER A 177 -41.79 48.52 -2.40
N TYR A 178 -42.55 49.22 -3.24
CA TYR A 178 -42.84 50.64 -3.07
C TYR A 178 -44.33 50.86 -2.79
N TRP A 179 -44.64 51.52 -1.68
CA TRP A 179 -46.02 51.86 -1.32
C TRP A 179 -46.09 53.22 -0.62
N ASN A 180 -46.85 54.16 -1.20
CA ASN A 180 -47.16 55.48 -0.65
C ASN A 180 -45.93 56.32 -0.21
N GLY A 181 -44.90 56.44 -1.05
CA GLY A 181 -43.69 57.21 -0.70
C GLY A 181 -42.63 56.42 0.07
N TRP A 182 -42.97 55.23 0.59
CA TRP A 182 -42.06 54.38 1.35
C TRP A 182 -41.57 53.22 0.50
N SER A 183 -40.25 53.07 0.45
CA SER A 183 -39.58 51.91 -0.13
C SER A 183 -39.25 50.90 0.97
N ARG A 184 -39.52 49.63 0.72
CA ARG A 184 -39.10 48.53 1.59
C ARG A 184 -38.42 47.45 0.76
N ASP A 185 -37.15 47.20 1.08
CA ASP A 185 -36.39 46.13 0.47
C ASP A 185 -36.78 44.78 1.09
N ASN A 186 -37.16 43.84 0.24
CA ASN A 186 -37.28 42.43 0.58
C ASN A 186 -35.89 41.81 0.47
N ILE A 187 -35.27 41.62 1.63
CA ILE A 187 -33.97 40.97 1.75
C ILE A 187 -34.13 39.45 1.86
N ALA A 188 -33.26 38.70 1.19
CA ALA A 188 -33.10 37.26 1.41
C ALA A 188 -31.64 36.91 1.66
N ILE A 189 -31.38 35.67 2.08
CA ILE A 189 -30.01 35.17 2.24
C ILE A 189 -29.48 34.77 0.87
N ALA A 190 -28.38 35.39 0.45
CA ALA A 190 -27.70 35.12 -0.82
C ALA A 190 -27.36 33.63 -0.97
N GLU A 191 -27.59 33.04 -2.14
CA GLU A 191 -27.31 31.61 -2.36
C GLU A 191 -25.80 31.33 -2.37
N ASP A 192 -25.01 32.23 -2.96
CA ASP A 192 -23.54 32.23 -2.89
C ASP A 192 -23.03 32.15 -1.43
N TRP A 193 -23.65 32.90 -0.51
CA TRP A 193 -23.29 32.84 0.91
C TRP A 193 -23.60 31.47 1.52
N LYS A 194 -24.75 30.87 1.18
CA LYS A 194 -25.11 29.53 1.67
C LYS A 194 -24.17 28.48 1.10
N GLN A 195 -23.80 28.60 -0.18
CA GLN A 195 -22.88 27.68 -0.86
C GLN A 195 -21.49 27.75 -0.24
N ASN A 196 -20.93 28.94 -0.09
CA ASN A 196 -19.64 29.16 0.58
C ASN A 196 -19.62 28.57 2.01
N ARG A 197 -20.72 28.71 2.77
CA ARG A 197 -20.81 28.12 4.11
C ARG A 197 -20.84 26.58 4.09
N ARG A 198 -21.46 25.97 3.08
CA ARG A 198 -21.45 24.51 2.89
C ARG A 198 -20.04 24.03 2.55
N GLU A 199 -19.37 24.71 1.63
CA GLU A 199 -18.02 24.40 1.18
C GLU A 199 -17.00 24.55 2.32
N SER A 200 -17.04 25.67 3.06
CA SER A 200 -16.11 25.96 4.16
C SER A 200 -16.02 24.82 5.17
N ARG A 201 -17.17 24.24 5.56
CA ARG A 201 -17.21 23.11 6.51
C ARG A 201 -16.51 21.87 5.97
N HIS A 202 -16.69 21.56 4.69
CA HIS A 202 -16.06 20.40 4.05
C HIS A 202 -14.57 20.63 3.81
N THR A 203 -14.19 21.85 3.41
CA THR A 203 -12.80 22.28 3.25
C THR A 203 -12.04 22.20 4.56
N GLU A 204 -12.54 22.82 5.63
CA GLU A 204 -11.90 22.78 6.94
C GLU A 204 -11.73 21.34 7.43
N ALA A 205 -12.80 20.54 7.40
CA ALA A 205 -12.73 19.15 7.83
C ALA A 205 -11.73 18.32 6.99
N GLY A 206 -11.71 18.51 5.67
CA GLY A 206 -10.78 17.83 4.76
C GLY A 206 -9.32 18.22 5.01
N LYS A 207 -9.05 19.54 5.05
CA LYS A 207 -7.70 20.08 5.29
C LYS A 207 -7.17 19.68 6.67
N THR A 208 -7.98 19.82 7.72
CA THR A 208 -7.60 19.41 9.08
C THR A 208 -7.31 17.91 9.17
N ALA A 209 -8.13 17.06 8.54
CA ALA A 209 -7.90 15.61 8.56
C ALA A 209 -6.58 15.21 7.87
N VAL A 210 -6.19 15.89 6.79
CA VAL A 210 -4.91 15.64 6.12
C VAL A 210 -3.74 16.11 6.97
N ILE A 211 -3.79 17.33 7.52
CA ILE A 211 -2.74 17.84 8.43
C ILE A 211 -2.56 16.91 9.63
N GLN A 212 -3.67 16.50 10.27
CA GLN A 212 -3.64 15.55 11.37
C GLN A 212 -3.01 14.22 10.94
N GLY A 213 -3.37 13.68 9.77
CA GLY A 213 -2.77 12.46 9.24
C GLY A 213 -1.25 12.56 9.01
N LEU A 214 -0.77 13.72 8.55
CA LEU A 214 0.67 13.99 8.39
C LEU A 214 1.37 14.08 9.75
N GLN A 215 0.75 14.73 10.74
CA GLN A 215 1.25 14.80 12.12
C GLN A 215 1.30 13.42 12.78
N GLU A 216 0.24 12.61 12.66
CA GLU A 216 0.20 11.22 13.13
C GLU A 216 1.32 10.38 12.48
N SER A 217 1.63 10.64 11.21
CA SER A 217 2.76 10.01 10.52
C SER A 217 4.10 10.44 11.12
N ILE A 218 4.31 11.73 11.42
CA ILE A 218 5.54 12.22 12.07
C ILE A 218 5.71 11.57 13.45
N ASP A 219 4.64 11.54 14.25
CA ASP A 219 4.65 10.96 15.59
C ASP A 219 5.00 9.46 15.55
N TYR A 220 4.42 8.73 14.60
CA TYR A 220 4.71 7.32 14.39
C TYR A 220 6.20 7.10 14.05
N GLN A 221 6.74 7.87 13.11
CA GLN A 221 8.15 7.73 12.72
C GLN A 221 9.11 8.14 13.83
N THR A 222 8.76 9.17 14.62
CA THR A 222 9.55 9.60 15.78
C THR A 222 9.65 8.49 16.81
N LYS A 223 8.49 7.91 17.20
CA LYS A 223 8.44 6.77 18.12
C LYS A 223 9.21 5.57 17.58
N ARG A 224 9.18 5.35 16.26
CA ARG A 224 9.93 4.27 15.61
C ARG A 224 11.44 4.50 15.68
N ILE A 225 11.91 5.73 15.44
CA ILE A 225 13.32 6.10 15.58
C ILE A 225 13.79 5.87 17.02
N ASP A 226 13.02 6.33 18.01
CA ASP A 226 13.38 6.16 19.42
C ASP A 226 13.48 4.67 19.79
N TYR A 227 12.51 3.87 19.36
CA TYR A 227 12.55 2.42 19.52
C TYR A 227 13.81 1.79 18.90
N LEU A 228 14.19 2.20 17.68
CA LEU A 228 15.37 1.67 17.00
C LEU A 228 16.69 2.13 17.67
N LYS A 229 16.75 3.38 18.13
CA LYS A 229 17.87 3.91 18.92
C LYS A 229 18.05 3.15 20.23
N GLU A 230 16.96 2.82 20.92
CA GLU A 230 17.01 1.95 22.10
C GLU A 230 17.48 0.54 21.75
N LYS A 231 17.01 -0.03 20.63
CA LYS A 231 17.48 -1.35 20.18
C LYS A 231 18.98 -1.37 19.90
N LEU A 232 19.52 -0.31 19.29
CA LEU A 232 20.95 -0.16 18.99
C LEU A 232 21.86 -0.11 20.23
N LYS A 233 21.33 0.20 21.41
CA LYS A 233 22.08 0.16 22.68
C LYS A 233 22.30 -1.28 23.20
N GLY A 234 21.60 -2.26 22.64
CA GLY A 234 21.73 -3.67 23.05
C GLY A 234 23.12 -4.25 22.74
N THR A 235 23.64 -5.09 23.63
CA THR A 235 24.98 -5.69 23.51
C THR A 235 25.03 -6.90 22.58
N ASN A 236 23.90 -7.53 22.28
CA ASN A 236 23.80 -8.80 21.53
C ASN A 236 23.31 -8.60 20.09
N LEU A 237 23.61 -7.47 19.46
CA LEU A 237 23.24 -7.21 18.06
C LEU A 237 24.25 -7.81 17.11
N THR A 238 23.76 -8.47 16.06
CA THR A 238 24.60 -8.77 14.90
C THR A 238 24.94 -7.49 14.14
N GLU A 239 26.07 -7.45 13.43
CA GLU A 239 26.45 -6.30 12.60
C GLU A 239 25.37 -5.97 11.57
N LEU A 240 24.77 -7.02 11.01
CA LEU A 240 23.67 -6.93 10.08
C LEU A 240 22.44 -6.21 10.65
N GLU A 241 22.06 -6.50 11.90
CA GLU A 241 20.95 -5.82 12.56
C GLU A 241 21.27 -4.37 12.85
N ARG A 242 22.54 -4.08 13.21
CA ARG A 242 23.02 -2.71 13.45
C ARG A 242 22.90 -1.87 12.18
N GLU A 243 23.40 -2.36 11.05
CA GLU A 243 23.29 -1.69 9.75
C GLU A 243 21.82 -1.46 9.34
N LEU A 244 20.96 -2.48 9.53
CA LEU A 244 19.54 -2.39 9.20
C LEU A 244 18.84 -1.30 10.03
N TYR A 245 19.08 -1.27 11.35
CA TYR A 245 18.45 -0.27 12.22
C TYR A 245 18.96 1.15 11.95
N GLN A 246 20.25 1.32 11.65
CA GLN A 246 20.79 2.63 11.27
C GLN A 246 20.20 3.14 9.95
N SER A 247 20.09 2.28 8.95
CA SER A 247 19.44 2.61 7.68
C SER A 247 17.97 2.98 7.88
N GLU A 248 17.23 2.21 8.68
CA GLU A 248 15.82 2.50 8.98
C GLU A 248 15.64 3.83 9.73
N ILE A 249 16.56 4.19 10.65
CA ILE A 249 16.55 5.49 11.32
C ILE A 249 16.71 6.62 10.31
N ALA A 250 17.75 6.59 9.48
CA ALA A 250 18.02 7.64 8.50
C ALA A 250 16.85 7.83 7.52
N GLN A 251 16.25 6.71 7.12
CA GLN A 251 15.06 6.72 6.28
C GLN A 251 13.84 7.34 6.98
N ASN A 252 13.60 7.01 8.24
CA ASN A 252 12.47 7.57 8.98
C ASN A 252 12.66 9.06 9.28
N GLU A 253 13.90 9.50 9.50
CA GLU A 253 14.25 10.92 9.62
C GLU A 253 13.94 11.68 8.31
N SER A 254 14.30 11.10 7.15
CA SER A 254 13.94 11.67 5.85
C SER A 254 12.42 11.78 5.66
N ILE A 255 11.64 10.77 6.06
CA ILE A 255 10.17 10.83 6.01
C ILE A 255 9.63 11.96 6.90
N ILE A 256 10.17 12.14 8.12
CA ILE A 256 9.73 13.21 9.01
C ILE A 256 9.94 14.58 8.34
N GLU A 257 11.10 14.81 7.73
CA GLU A 257 11.36 16.08 7.04
C GLU A 257 10.44 16.28 5.84
N GLN A 258 10.21 15.25 5.02
CA GLN A 258 9.24 15.31 3.93
C GLN A 258 7.83 15.66 4.41
N ARG A 259 7.37 15.08 5.53
CA ARG A 259 6.05 15.37 6.10
C ARG A 259 5.95 16.81 6.63
N LYS A 260 7.02 17.34 7.23
CA LYS A 260 7.07 18.75 7.66
C LYS A 260 6.95 19.70 6.47
N VAL A 261 7.71 19.45 5.41
CA VAL A 261 7.62 20.22 4.15
C VAL A 261 6.20 20.14 3.57
N GLN A 262 5.61 18.94 3.52
CA GLN A 262 4.24 18.77 3.05
C GLN A 262 3.22 19.55 3.87
N ILE A 263 3.37 19.62 5.21
CA ILE A 263 2.49 20.44 6.06
C ILE A 263 2.67 21.94 5.74
N GLU A 264 3.91 22.40 5.58
CA GLU A 264 4.22 23.80 5.28
C GLU A 264 3.70 24.22 3.90
N GLU A 265 3.98 23.44 2.86
CA GLU A 265 3.48 23.66 1.50
C GLU A 265 1.95 23.65 1.48
N PHE A 266 1.32 22.72 2.20
CA PHE A 266 -0.13 22.62 2.29
C PHE A 266 -0.77 23.81 3.01
N ALA A 267 -0.11 24.38 4.01
CA ALA A 267 -0.60 25.54 4.74
C ALA A 267 -0.39 26.86 3.99
N SER A 268 0.61 26.93 3.09
CA SER A 268 1.01 28.16 2.40
C SER A 268 0.54 28.24 0.94
N SER A 269 0.11 27.14 0.33
CA SER A 269 -0.33 27.12 -1.06
C SER A 269 -1.74 27.69 -1.25
N ALA A 270 -1.87 28.60 -2.22
CA ALA A 270 -3.18 29.03 -2.70
C ALA A 270 -3.88 27.86 -3.42
N PRO A 271 -5.21 27.72 -3.28
CA PRO A 271 -5.94 26.68 -4.00
C PRO A 271 -5.77 26.85 -5.51
N PRO A 272 -5.61 25.74 -6.27
CA PRO A 272 -5.55 25.81 -7.71
C PRO A 272 -6.90 26.27 -8.29
N GLU A 273 -6.84 26.85 -9.49
CA GLU A 273 -8.03 27.15 -10.26
C GLU A 273 -8.76 25.85 -10.63
N THR A 274 -10.08 25.83 -10.43
CA THR A 274 -10.93 24.65 -10.61
C THR A 274 -12.24 25.00 -11.30
N GLU A 275 -12.71 24.08 -12.12
CA GLU A 275 -13.96 24.20 -12.89
C GLU A 275 -15.16 23.82 -12.03
N SER A 276 -16.21 24.66 -12.04
CA SER A 276 -17.44 24.38 -11.31
C SER A 276 -18.32 23.43 -12.11
N LEU A 277 -18.74 22.32 -11.49
CA LEU A 277 -19.57 21.32 -12.15
C LEU A 277 -21.03 21.47 -11.77
N ASP A 278 -21.92 21.42 -12.77
CA ASP A 278 -23.36 21.39 -12.56
C ASP A 278 -23.82 20.08 -11.89
N ARG A 279 -25.11 20.01 -11.55
CA ARG A 279 -25.67 18.84 -10.84
C ARG A 279 -25.52 17.53 -11.62
N ASN A 280 -25.74 17.55 -12.94
CA ASN A 280 -25.77 16.34 -13.75
C ASN A 280 -24.36 15.81 -14.00
N THR A 281 -23.43 16.70 -14.31
CA THR A 281 -22.01 16.40 -14.53
C THR A 281 -21.37 15.88 -13.24
N ALA A 282 -21.66 16.52 -12.10
CA ALA A 282 -21.18 16.02 -10.80
C ALA A 282 -21.76 14.63 -10.45
N HIS A 283 -23.01 14.35 -10.83
CA HIS A 283 -23.61 13.03 -10.64
C HIS A 283 -23.00 11.97 -11.56
N ASN A 284 -22.78 12.28 -12.83
CA ASN A 284 -22.11 11.37 -13.77
C ASN A 284 -20.69 11.05 -13.31
N MET A 285 -19.95 12.04 -12.79
CA MET A 285 -18.63 11.83 -12.22
C MET A 285 -18.66 10.90 -10.99
N GLU A 286 -19.65 11.04 -10.11
CA GLU A 286 -19.84 10.13 -8.98
C GLU A 286 -20.06 8.68 -9.45
N LEU A 287 -20.91 8.47 -10.46
CA LEU A 287 -21.18 7.15 -11.03
C LEU A 287 -19.91 6.55 -11.64
N LEU A 288 -19.18 7.33 -12.45
CA LEU A 288 -17.91 6.92 -13.05
C LEU A 288 -16.89 6.49 -12.00
N ILE A 289 -16.72 7.28 -10.93
CA ILE A 289 -15.80 6.97 -9.84
C ILE A 289 -16.26 5.73 -9.08
N ARG A 290 -17.57 5.59 -8.83
CA ARG A 290 -18.11 4.42 -8.14
C ARG A 290 -17.86 3.13 -8.91
N ASP A 291 -18.06 3.14 -10.22
CA ASP A 291 -17.82 1.99 -11.08
C ASP A 291 -16.32 1.67 -11.16
N SER A 292 -15.49 2.70 -11.38
CA SER A 292 -14.02 2.57 -11.40
C SER A 292 -13.45 2.01 -10.10
N ARG A 293 -14.07 2.32 -8.94
CA ARG A 293 -13.65 1.80 -7.64
C ARG A 293 -13.81 0.29 -7.50
N ALA A 294 -14.82 -0.31 -8.13
CA ALA A 294 -15.02 -1.76 -8.06
C ALA A 294 -13.86 -2.48 -8.78
N ASP A 295 -13.58 -2.07 -10.01
CA ASP A 295 -12.46 -2.60 -10.81
C ASP A 295 -11.11 -2.38 -10.13
N LEU A 296 -10.86 -1.14 -9.67
CA LEU A 296 -9.63 -0.77 -8.97
C LEU A 296 -9.41 -1.65 -7.74
N ARG A 297 -10.47 -1.95 -7.01
CA ARG A 297 -10.39 -2.79 -5.81
C ARG A 297 -9.99 -4.21 -6.18
N GLU A 298 -10.61 -4.79 -7.21
CA GLU A 298 -10.27 -6.14 -7.66
C GLU A 298 -8.82 -6.23 -8.13
N ASP A 299 -8.38 -5.29 -8.96
CA ASP A 299 -7.03 -5.23 -9.48
C ASP A 299 -6.00 -5.06 -8.37
N PHE A 300 -6.25 -4.11 -7.47
CA PHE A 300 -5.41 -3.86 -6.31
C PHE A 300 -5.23 -5.11 -5.45
N PHE A 301 -6.31 -5.83 -5.12
CA PHE A 301 -6.19 -7.07 -4.36
C PHE A 301 -5.53 -8.20 -5.16
N SER A 302 -5.69 -8.21 -6.48
CA SER A 302 -5.03 -9.16 -7.37
C SER A 302 -3.53 -9.00 -7.37
N ILE A 303 -3.02 -7.76 -7.29
CA ILE A 303 -1.58 -7.48 -7.12
C ILE A 303 -1.02 -8.22 -5.90
N PHE A 304 -1.65 -8.08 -4.72
CA PHE A 304 -1.13 -8.71 -3.50
C PHE A 304 -1.30 -10.23 -3.50
N ARG A 305 -2.37 -10.76 -4.12
CA ARG A 305 -2.52 -12.22 -4.30
C ARG A 305 -1.38 -12.78 -5.16
N LYS A 306 -1.10 -12.14 -6.30
CA LYS A 306 0.02 -12.52 -7.18
C LYS A 306 1.38 -12.30 -6.52
N TYR A 307 1.55 -11.23 -5.73
CA TYR A 307 2.77 -11.01 -4.97
C TYR A 307 3.03 -12.12 -3.93
N ALA A 308 1.97 -12.60 -3.26
CA ALA A 308 2.09 -13.74 -2.37
C ALA A 308 2.44 -15.04 -3.14
N GLU A 309 1.89 -15.24 -4.34
CA GLU A 309 2.27 -16.35 -5.24
C GLU A 309 3.73 -16.24 -5.67
N LEU A 310 4.18 -15.04 -6.06
CA LEU A 310 5.56 -14.75 -6.44
C LEU A 310 6.53 -15.07 -5.29
N ASN A 311 6.21 -14.70 -4.06
CA ASN A 311 7.06 -15.01 -2.91
C ASN A 311 7.13 -16.52 -2.60
N ARG A 312 6.05 -17.27 -2.82
CA ARG A 312 6.09 -18.73 -2.74
C ARG A 312 6.97 -19.32 -3.84
N ALA A 313 6.82 -18.84 -5.08
CA ALA A 313 7.64 -19.28 -6.21
C ALA A 313 9.13 -19.01 -5.97
N ARG A 314 9.49 -17.83 -5.45
CA ARG A 314 10.87 -17.48 -5.07
C ARG A 314 11.43 -18.44 -4.00
N ALA A 315 10.64 -18.77 -2.98
CA ALA A 315 11.07 -19.70 -1.93
C ALA A 315 11.25 -21.14 -2.46
N GLU A 316 10.33 -21.61 -3.32
CA GLU A 316 10.45 -22.90 -4.00
C GLU A 316 11.71 -22.95 -4.88
N LEU A 317 11.93 -21.90 -5.68
CA LEU A 317 13.09 -21.78 -6.55
C LEU A 317 14.39 -21.84 -5.77
N LYS A 318 14.49 -21.10 -4.65
CA LYS A 318 15.65 -21.17 -3.76
C LYS A 318 15.92 -22.60 -3.27
N GLY A 319 14.88 -23.32 -2.88
CA GLY A 319 15.00 -24.72 -2.45
C GLY A 319 15.52 -25.63 -3.56
N LEU A 320 15.07 -25.43 -4.80
CA LEU A 320 15.54 -26.19 -5.96
C LEU A 320 17.00 -25.85 -6.31
N THR A 321 17.38 -24.57 -6.27
CA THR A 321 18.76 -24.14 -6.54
C THR A 321 19.74 -24.64 -5.48
N ASP A 322 19.34 -24.61 -4.20
CA ASP A 322 20.15 -25.16 -3.10
C ASP A 322 20.34 -26.68 -3.27
N ASN A 323 19.29 -27.39 -3.70
CA ASN A 323 19.35 -28.83 -4.02
C ASN A 323 20.26 -29.11 -5.22
N LEU A 324 20.16 -28.32 -6.29
CA LEU A 324 21.02 -28.44 -7.46
C LEU A 324 22.49 -28.25 -7.10
N ALA A 325 22.80 -27.22 -6.31
CA ALA A 325 24.15 -26.95 -5.83
C ALA A 325 24.70 -28.13 -5.01
N ALA A 326 23.90 -28.69 -4.09
CA ALA A 326 24.28 -29.86 -3.31
C ALA A 326 24.54 -31.10 -4.17
N ARG A 327 23.71 -31.35 -5.20
CA ARG A 327 23.90 -32.48 -6.12
C ARG A 327 25.16 -32.32 -6.97
N LYS A 328 25.44 -31.11 -7.47
CA LYS A 328 26.66 -30.82 -8.23
C LYS A 328 27.91 -30.97 -7.37
N ALA A 329 27.90 -30.46 -6.14
CA ALA A 329 29.01 -30.61 -5.21
C ALA A 329 29.29 -32.09 -4.88
N TRP A 330 28.23 -32.87 -4.65
CA TRP A 330 28.36 -34.30 -4.41
C TRP A 330 28.95 -35.05 -5.61
N LEU A 331 28.50 -34.75 -6.84
CA LEU A 331 29.05 -35.36 -8.06
C LEU A 331 30.52 -35.00 -8.26
N ALA A 332 30.91 -33.75 -7.98
CA ALA A 332 32.30 -33.32 -8.06
C ALA A 332 33.20 -34.07 -7.07
N ASP A 333 32.75 -34.24 -5.81
CA ASP A 333 33.46 -35.02 -4.79
C ASP A 333 33.55 -36.51 -5.16
N TYR A 334 32.47 -37.08 -5.70
CA TYR A 334 32.46 -38.46 -6.19
C TYR A 334 33.46 -38.66 -7.33
N ASP A 335 33.46 -37.78 -8.33
CA ASP A 335 34.36 -37.85 -9.49
C ASP A 335 35.83 -37.65 -9.07
N ALA A 336 36.10 -36.80 -8.08
CA ALA A 336 37.44 -36.61 -7.54
C ALA A 336 37.98 -37.85 -6.80
N LYS A 337 37.09 -38.58 -6.11
CA LYS A 337 37.43 -39.82 -5.39
C LYS A 337 37.47 -41.06 -6.28
N ASN A 338 36.83 -41.00 -7.44
CA ASN A 338 36.77 -42.08 -8.42
C ASN A 338 37.22 -41.56 -9.80
N PRO A 339 38.49 -41.12 -9.93
CA PRO A 339 39.01 -40.67 -11.20
C PRO A 339 38.96 -41.82 -12.21
N LYS A 340 38.56 -41.50 -13.43
CA LYS A 340 38.42 -42.47 -14.53
C LYS A 340 39.75 -43.11 -14.92
#